data_AF-A0AAP2XU28-F1
#
_entry.id   AF-A0AAP2XU28-F1
#
_cell.length_a   1.000
_cell.length_b   1.000
_cell.length_c   1.000
_cell.angle_alpha   90.00
_cell.angle_beta   90.00
_cell.angle_gamma   90.00
#
_symmetry.space_group_name_H-M   'P 1'
#
loop_
_entity.id
_entity.type
_entity.pdbx_description
1 polymer ?
#
loop_
_entity_poly.entity_id
_entity_poly.type
_entity_poly.pdbx_seq_one_letter_code
_entity_poly.pdbx_strand_id
1 'polypeptide(L)'
;MTLTLVISDPEVLNKANISKFNAIDNYIYDYAQKKKNFKEVEGIEFQMKLLTELSGDYSETILDNLANKEMVIKSAKEDLDAYYSGNTQYYEDEQNLLLNQLEQLNDSDKEKYEKYWDILAYNRNIHMKDTLADSIHNNKHDFIGVGCKHLYGKKGIIQLLKDDGYLVECMK
;
A
#
# COMPACT_ATOMS: atom_id res chain seq x y z
N MET A 1 -7.32 1.06 -3.26
CA MET A 1 -7.86 2.29 -2.62
C MET A 1 -7.14 2.63 -1.31
N THR A 2 -5.82 2.85 -1.37
CA THR A 2 -4.99 3.01 -0.16
C THR A 2 -4.20 4.33 -0.15
N LEU A 3 -3.92 4.90 -1.31
CA LEU A 3 -3.19 6.18 -1.42
C LEU A 3 -4.13 7.39 -1.57
N THR A 4 -5.37 7.29 -1.08
CA THR A 4 -6.44 8.23 -1.39
C THR A 4 -6.21 9.64 -0.82
N LEU A 5 -5.40 9.82 0.23
CA LEU A 5 -5.16 11.15 0.81
C LEU A 5 -4.06 11.91 0.07
N VAL A 6 -2.92 11.26 -0.21
CA VAL A 6 -1.75 11.88 -0.86
C VAL A 6 -1.99 12.12 -2.36
N ILE A 7 -2.71 11.24 -3.05
CA ILE A 7 -2.97 11.37 -4.50
C ILE A 7 -4.34 12.02 -4.79
N SER A 8 -4.98 12.69 -3.83
CA SER A 8 -6.23 13.42 -4.14
C SER A 8 -6.00 14.84 -4.64
N ASP A 9 -4.76 15.36 -4.57
CA ASP A 9 -4.41 16.66 -5.12
C ASP A 9 -4.62 16.67 -6.65
N PRO A 10 -5.53 17.51 -7.18
CA PRO A 10 -5.84 17.53 -8.60
C PRO A 10 -4.65 17.88 -9.49
N GLU A 11 -3.72 18.71 -9.02
CA GLU A 11 -2.52 19.05 -9.77
C GLU A 11 -1.56 17.87 -9.85
N VAL A 12 -1.39 17.11 -8.76
CA VAL A 12 -0.59 15.87 -8.77
C VAL A 12 -1.21 14.86 -9.71
N LEU A 13 -2.51 14.62 -9.61
CA LEU A 13 -3.26 13.72 -10.50
C LEU A 13 -3.07 14.10 -11.97
N ASN A 14 -3.27 15.39 -12.31
CA ASN A 14 -3.14 15.87 -13.67
C ASN A 14 -1.70 15.77 -14.19
N LYS A 15 -0.70 16.20 -13.40
CA LYS A 15 0.71 16.19 -13.83
C LYS A 15 1.30 14.79 -13.91
N ALA A 16 0.83 13.85 -13.09
CA ALA A 16 1.21 12.44 -13.14
C ALA A 16 0.36 11.62 -14.13
N ASN A 17 -0.60 12.24 -14.82
CA ASN A 17 -1.50 11.58 -15.77
C ASN A 17 -2.33 10.45 -15.14
N ILE A 18 -2.75 10.62 -13.89
CA ILE A 18 -3.59 9.69 -13.15
C ILE A 18 -5.06 10.03 -13.38
N SER A 19 -5.81 9.12 -13.99
CA SER A 19 -7.27 9.27 -14.08
C SER A 19 -7.94 8.82 -12.79
N LYS A 20 -8.65 9.73 -12.12
CA LYS A 20 -9.49 9.42 -10.96
C LYS A 20 -10.68 8.51 -11.31
N PHE A 21 -11.12 8.54 -12.56
CA PHE A 21 -12.37 7.88 -13.00
C PHE A 21 -12.16 6.53 -13.68
N ASN A 22 -10.99 6.31 -14.31
CA ASN A 22 -10.71 5.10 -15.09
C ASN A 22 -9.69 4.16 -14.43
N ALA A 23 -9.56 4.21 -13.10
CA ALA A 23 -8.67 3.31 -12.38
C ALA A 23 -9.16 1.86 -12.47
N ILE A 24 -8.27 0.93 -12.79
CA ILE A 24 -8.58 -0.51 -12.84
C ILE A 24 -9.12 -1.04 -11.49
N ASP A 25 -8.67 -0.44 -10.38
CA ASP A 25 -9.21 -0.68 -9.04
C ASP A 25 -10.73 -0.52 -8.98
N ASN A 26 -11.28 0.55 -9.58
CA ASN A 26 -12.72 0.80 -9.60
C ASN A 26 -13.44 -0.29 -10.39
N TYR A 27 -12.88 -0.69 -11.54
CA TYR A 27 -13.45 -1.77 -12.35
C TYR A 27 -13.46 -3.10 -11.59
N ILE A 28 -12.34 -3.47 -10.96
CA ILE A 28 -12.22 -4.70 -10.17
C ILE A 28 -13.19 -4.67 -8.99
N TYR A 29 -13.30 -3.54 -8.30
CA TYR A 29 -14.21 -3.37 -7.18
C TYR A 29 -15.68 -3.49 -7.61
N ASP A 30 -16.11 -2.75 -8.64
CA ASP A 30 -17.46 -2.82 -9.19
C ASP A 30 -17.82 -4.22 -9.72
N TYR A 31 -16.83 -4.93 -10.27
CA TYR A 31 -16.99 -6.32 -10.69
C TYR A 31 -17.16 -7.25 -9.49
N ALA A 32 -16.31 -7.11 -8.47
CA ALA A 32 -16.30 -7.95 -7.29
C ALA A 32 -17.58 -7.77 -6.46
N GLN A 33 -18.07 -6.55 -6.28
CA GLN A 33 -19.31 -6.25 -5.56
C GLN A 33 -20.55 -6.97 -6.11
N LYS A 34 -20.55 -7.33 -7.40
CA LYS A 34 -21.65 -8.10 -8.03
C LYS A 34 -21.64 -9.58 -7.63
N LYS A 35 -20.60 -10.05 -6.96
CA LYS A 35 -20.46 -11.44 -6.52
C LYS A 35 -21.03 -11.62 -5.11
N LYS A 36 -21.75 -12.73 -4.88
CA LYS A 36 -22.40 -13.02 -3.59
C LYS A 36 -21.43 -13.19 -2.42
N ASN A 37 -20.18 -13.56 -2.71
CA ASN A 37 -19.12 -13.83 -1.74
C ASN A 37 -18.12 -12.66 -1.64
N PHE A 38 -18.46 -11.49 -2.16
CA PHE A 38 -17.62 -10.32 -2.00
C PHE A 38 -17.41 -9.97 -0.53
N LYS A 39 -16.16 -9.67 -0.17
CA LYS A 39 -15.78 -9.19 1.15
C LYS A 39 -14.73 -8.10 0.98
N GLU A 40 -14.92 -6.98 1.66
CA GLU A 40 -13.90 -5.95 1.76
C GLU A 40 -12.80 -6.42 2.72
N VAL A 41 -11.55 -6.36 2.27
CA VAL A 41 -10.39 -6.62 3.14
C VAL A 41 -10.18 -5.44 4.08
N GLU A 42 -10.26 -4.23 3.52
CA GLU A 42 -10.18 -2.95 4.24
C GLU A 42 -11.36 -2.06 3.81
N GLY A 43 -12.49 -2.20 4.49
CA GLY A 43 -13.69 -1.40 4.24
C GLY A 43 -13.57 0.05 4.73
N ILE A 44 -14.62 0.84 4.51
CA ILE A 44 -14.62 2.27 4.84
C ILE A 44 -14.34 2.56 6.32
N GLU A 45 -14.86 1.74 7.24
CA GLU A 45 -14.63 1.90 8.68
C GLU A 45 -13.15 1.73 9.05
N PHE A 46 -12.49 0.73 8.45
CA PHE A 46 -11.07 0.50 8.63
C PHE A 46 -10.26 1.72 8.14
N GLN A 47 -10.58 2.23 6.96
CA GLN A 47 -9.90 3.38 6.37
C GLN A 47 -10.12 4.68 7.16
N MET A 48 -11.32 4.88 7.71
CA MET A 48 -11.63 6.03 8.57
C MET A 48 -10.89 5.97 9.91
N LYS A 49 -10.75 4.76 10.48
CA LYS A 49 -9.94 4.54 11.68
C LYS A 49 -8.47 4.86 11.41
N LEU A 50 -7.92 4.33 10.31
CA LEU A 50 -6.56 4.62 9.84
C LEU A 50 -6.32 6.13 9.68
N LEU A 51 -7.24 6.83 9.01
CA LEU A 51 -7.15 8.28 8.83
C LEU A 51 -7.14 9.02 10.16
N THR A 52 -8.00 8.60 11.11
CA THR A 52 -8.09 9.22 12.43
C THR A 52 -6.77 9.06 13.20
N GLU A 53 -6.21 7.85 13.24
CA GLU A 53 -4.93 7.55 13.87
C GLU A 53 -3.78 8.36 13.26
N LEU A 54 -3.69 8.38 11.92
CA LEU A 54 -2.67 9.15 11.20
C LEU A 54 -2.80 10.66 11.40
N SER A 55 -4.02 11.19 11.39
CA SER A 55 -4.27 12.64 11.53
C SER A 55 -4.04 13.16 12.96
N GLY A 56 -4.27 12.34 13.98
CA GLY A 56 -4.02 12.71 15.36
C GLY A 56 -2.53 12.77 15.66
N ASP A 57 -1.83 11.67 15.41
CA ASP A 57 -0.46 11.47 15.92
C ASP A 57 0.63 11.85 14.92
N TYR A 58 0.31 11.93 13.62
CA TYR A 58 1.29 12.06 12.54
C TYR A 58 0.96 13.15 11.51
N SER A 59 0.09 14.10 11.84
CA SER A 59 -0.29 15.19 10.92
C SER A 59 0.90 15.99 10.39
N GLU A 60 1.87 16.35 11.24
CA GLU A 60 3.11 17.02 10.81
C GLU A 60 3.90 16.19 9.81
N THR A 61 4.11 14.90 10.09
CA THR A 61 4.82 13.97 9.19
C THR A 61 4.13 13.88 7.82
N ILE A 62 2.80 13.87 7.80
CA ILE A 62 2.02 13.87 6.55
C ILE A 62 2.23 15.19 5.79
N LEU A 63 2.19 16.32 6.49
CA LEU A 63 2.40 17.64 5.88
C LEU A 63 3.82 17.80 5.33
N ASP A 64 4.84 17.34 6.06
CA ASP A 64 6.23 17.38 5.63
C ASP A 64 6.45 16.55 4.36
N ASN A 65 5.87 15.35 4.31
CA ASN A 65 5.89 14.51 3.11
C ASN A 65 5.18 15.17 1.91
N LEU A 66 4.17 16.00 2.16
CA LEU A 66 3.42 16.73 1.13
C LEU A 66 4.00 18.10 0.77
N ALA A 67 4.88 18.66 1.61
CA ALA A 67 5.40 20.00 1.46
C ALA A 67 6.20 20.18 0.16
N ASN A 68 6.90 19.12 -0.28
CA ASN A 68 7.63 19.12 -1.54
C ASN A 68 6.79 18.55 -2.69
N LYS A 69 5.92 19.38 -3.26
CA LYS A 69 5.01 19.00 -4.33
C LYS A 69 5.70 18.43 -5.57
N GLU A 70 6.88 18.95 -5.93
CA GLU A 70 7.65 18.44 -7.08
C GLU A 70 8.13 17.00 -6.85
N MET A 71 8.62 16.71 -5.65
CA MET A 71 9.02 15.35 -5.26
C MET A 71 7.81 14.40 -5.27
N VAL A 72 6.66 14.83 -4.74
CA VAL A 72 5.42 14.04 -4.77
C VAL A 72 4.99 13.71 -6.20
N ILE A 73 5.02 14.70 -7.11
CA ILE A 73 4.68 14.47 -8.53
C ILE A 73 5.65 13.50 -9.18
N LYS A 74 6.96 13.64 -8.90
CA LYS A 74 7.99 12.76 -9.45
C LYS A 74 7.79 11.33 -8.97
N SER A 75 7.66 11.12 -7.66
CA SER A 75 7.43 9.80 -7.07
C SER A 75 6.15 9.16 -7.60
N ALA A 76 5.05 9.93 -7.72
CA ALA A 76 3.81 9.41 -8.29
C ALA A 76 3.98 8.92 -9.75
N LYS A 77 4.79 9.61 -10.56
CA LYS A 77 5.11 9.17 -11.93
C LYS A 77 5.95 7.89 -11.95
N GLU A 78 6.98 7.83 -11.12
CA GLU A 78 7.84 6.65 -11.01
C GLU A 78 7.03 5.42 -10.55
N ASP A 79 6.11 5.61 -9.59
CA ASP A 79 5.18 4.57 -9.14
C ASP A 79 4.26 4.06 -10.25
N LEU A 80 3.72 4.96 -11.07
CA LEU A 80 2.86 4.62 -12.22
C LEU A 80 3.64 3.91 -13.32
N ASP A 81 4.83 4.40 -13.64
CA ASP A 81 5.70 3.80 -14.64
C ASP A 81 6.08 2.37 -14.20
N ALA A 82 6.42 2.18 -12.93
CA ALA A 82 6.67 0.85 -12.37
C ALA A 82 5.43 -0.05 -12.43
N TYR A 83 4.26 0.49 -12.10
CA TYR A 83 2.99 -0.25 -12.17
C TYR A 83 2.67 -0.71 -13.59
N TYR A 84 2.72 0.18 -14.59
CA TYR A 84 2.39 -0.14 -15.97
C TYR A 84 3.44 -1.00 -16.67
N SER A 85 4.72 -0.87 -16.29
CA SER A 85 5.79 -1.72 -16.83
C SER A 85 5.90 -3.08 -16.13
N GLY A 86 5.21 -3.29 -15.01
CA GLY A 86 5.36 -4.48 -14.17
C GLY A 86 6.73 -4.56 -13.50
N ASN A 87 7.40 -3.42 -13.27
CA ASN A 87 8.70 -3.38 -12.61
C ASN A 87 8.54 -3.63 -11.10
N THR A 88 8.53 -4.90 -10.71
CA THR A 88 8.40 -5.32 -9.31
C THR A 88 9.62 -4.93 -8.47
N GLN A 89 10.81 -4.91 -9.09
CA GLN A 89 12.07 -4.58 -8.41
C GLN A 89 12.06 -3.14 -7.88
N TYR A 90 11.42 -2.22 -8.59
CA TYR A 90 11.27 -0.83 -8.13
C TYR A 90 10.67 -0.73 -6.72
N TYR A 91 9.62 -1.50 -6.41
CA TYR A 91 8.98 -1.47 -5.09
C TYR A 91 9.85 -2.12 -4.00
N GLU A 92 10.63 -3.14 -4.35
CA GLU A 92 11.61 -3.73 -3.42
C GLU A 92 12.72 -2.74 -3.10
N ASP A 93 13.24 -2.06 -4.12
CA ASP A 93 14.31 -1.07 -3.99
C ASP A 93 13.84 0.16 -3.21
N GLU A 94 12.62 0.64 -3.46
CA GLU A 94 11.98 1.73 -2.70
C GLU A 94 11.90 1.38 -1.21
N GLN A 95 11.42 0.18 -0.87
CA GLN A 95 11.33 -0.25 0.53
C GLN A 95 12.71 -0.46 1.17
N ASN A 96 13.67 -1.01 0.44
CA ASN A 96 15.03 -1.18 0.94
C ASN A 96 15.71 0.18 1.20
N LEU A 97 15.50 1.17 0.32
CA LEU A 97 15.99 2.53 0.52
C LEU A 97 15.40 3.14 1.80
N LEU A 98 14.09 3.00 2.00
CA LEU A 98 13.42 3.47 3.21
C LEU A 98 14.00 2.81 4.47
N LEU A 99 14.12 1.48 4.49
CA LEU A 99 14.69 0.75 5.63
C LEU A 99 16.13 1.18 5.91
N ASN A 100 16.95 1.38 4.88
CA ASN A 100 18.32 1.87 5.03
C ASN A 100 18.38 3.29 5.61
N GLN A 101 17.44 4.17 5.22
CA GLN A 101 17.34 5.52 5.77
C GLN A 101 16.94 5.49 7.26
N LEU A 102 16.02 4.61 7.65
CA LEU A 102 15.62 4.44 9.05
C LEU A 102 16.78 4.03 9.96
N GLU A 103 17.69 3.19 9.46
CA GLU A 103 18.88 2.78 10.22
C GLU A 103 19.90 3.92 10.45
N GLN A 104 19.79 5.05 9.74
CA GLN A 104 20.65 6.22 9.93
C GLN A 104 20.06 7.25 10.90
N LEU A 105 18.82 7.06 11.35
CA LEU A 105 18.16 7.95 12.30
C LEU A 105 18.63 7.66 13.73
N ASN A 106 18.48 8.64 14.61
CA ASN A 106 18.58 8.37 16.04
C ASN A 106 17.39 7.52 16.52
N ASP A 107 17.53 6.87 17.67
CA ASP A 107 16.52 5.93 18.19
C ASP A 107 15.11 6.53 18.29
N SER A 108 15.01 7.80 18.73
CA SER A 108 13.71 8.48 18.90
C SER A 108 13.02 8.74 17.56
N ASP A 109 13.75 9.24 16.58
CA ASP A 109 13.21 9.50 15.24
C ASP A 109 12.90 8.19 14.52
N LYS A 110 13.75 7.17 14.67
CA LYS A 110 13.52 5.83 14.14
C LYS A 110 12.21 5.25 14.67
N GLU A 111 12.00 5.28 15.98
CA GLU A 111 10.76 4.77 16.60
C GLU A 111 9.52 5.52 16.09
N LYS A 112 9.59 6.86 15.95
CA LYS A 112 8.49 7.67 15.41
C LYS A 112 8.15 7.28 13.97
N TYR A 113 9.17 7.14 13.11
CA TYR A 113 8.97 6.76 11.71
C TYR A 113 8.51 5.31 11.56
N GLU A 114 9.02 4.38 12.37
CA GLU A 114 8.58 2.98 12.36
C GLU A 114 7.09 2.88 12.71
N LYS A 115 6.62 3.56 13.76
CA LYS A 115 5.19 3.57 14.12
C LYS A 115 4.32 4.19 13.03
N TYR A 116 4.79 5.25 12.39
CA TYR A 116 4.10 5.84 11.24
C TYR A 116 3.93 4.83 10.10
N TRP A 117 4.99 4.11 9.74
CA TRP A 117 4.95 3.10 8.68
C TRP A 117 4.19 1.83 9.06
N ASP A 118 4.19 1.45 10.34
CA ASP A 118 3.38 0.35 10.85
C ASP A 118 1.89 0.62 10.63
N ILE A 119 1.43 1.83 10.97
CA ILE A 119 0.05 2.25 10.75
C ILE A 119 -0.24 2.37 9.24
N LEU A 120 0.61 3.09 8.51
CA LEU A 120 0.36 3.39 7.09
C LEU A 120 0.42 2.14 6.20
N ALA A 121 1.30 1.18 6.49
CA ALA A 121 1.60 0.07 5.57
C ALA A 121 1.78 -1.29 6.24
N TYR A 122 2.67 -1.45 7.22
CA TYR A 122 3.11 -2.80 7.63
C TYR A 122 2.04 -3.61 8.37
N ASN A 123 1.29 -2.99 9.30
CA ASN A 123 0.16 -3.66 9.95
C ASN A 123 -0.94 -4.02 8.95
N ARG A 124 -1.09 -3.20 7.91
CA ARG A 124 -2.05 -3.43 6.83
C ARG A 124 -1.62 -4.59 5.94
N ASN A 125 -0.34 -4.71 5.64
CA ASN A 125 0.21 -5.88 4.94
C ASN A 125 -0.05 -7.17 5.73
N ILE A 126 0.17 -7.14 7.05
CA ILE A 126 -0.12 -8.28 7.94
C ILE A 126 -1.60 -8.63 7.89
N HIS A 127 -2.50 -7.65 8.06
CA HIS A 127 -3.96 -7.86 7.99
C HIS A 127 -4.42 -8.45 6.64
N MET A 128 -3.89 -7.94 5.53
CA MET A 128 -4.19 -8.46 4.19
C MET A 128 -3.66 -9.89 4.02
N LYS A 129 -2.44 -10.16 4.49
CA LYS A 129 -1.82 -11.49 4.46
C LYS A 129 -2.63 -12.49 5.29
N ASP A 130 -3.01 -12.13 6.52
CA ASP A 130 -3.78 -12.98 7.42
C ASP A 130 -5.18 -13.26 6.85
N THR A 131 -5.81 -12.27 6.21
CA THR A 131 -7.07 -12.47 5.50
C THR A 131 -6.96 -13.53 4.40
N LEU A 132 -5.84 -13.55 3.67
CA LEU A 132 -5.58 -14.56 2.64
C LEU A 132 -5.25 -15.93 3.27
N ALA A 133 -4.43 -15.97 4.31
CA ALA A 133 -4.08 -17.19 5.03
C ALA A 133 -5.32 -17.87 5.63
N ASP A 134 -6.22 -17.10 6.23
CA ASP A 134 -7.51 -17.58 6.74
C ASP A 134 -8.36 -18.21 5.63
N SER A 135 -8.39 -17.60 4.44
CA SER A 135 -9.08 -18.18 3.29
C SER A 135 -8.51 -19.56 2.92
N ILE A 136 -7.19 -19.68 2.84
CA ILE A 136 -6.48 -20.93 2.53
C ILE A 136 -6.77 -21.98 3.59
N HIS A 137 -6.66 -21.65 4.88
CA HIS A 137 -6.93 -22.57 5.99
C HIS A 137 -8.37 -23.07 6.02
N ASN A 138 -9.31 -22.28 5.51
CA ASN A 138 -10.71 -22.67 5.36
C ASN A 138 -11.01 -23.39 4.03
N ASN A 139 -9.99 -23.88 3.32
CA ASN A 139 -10.09 -24.57 2.02
C ASN A 139 -10.84 -23.74 0.96
N LYS A 140 -10.69 -22.42 0.99
CA LYS A 140 -11.21 -21.54 -0.05
C LYS A 140 -10.14 -21.18 -1.07
N HIS A 141 -10.60 -20.79 -2.25
CA HIS A 141 -9.76 -20.31 -3.34
C HIS A 141 -10.17 -18.88 -3.68
N ASP A 142 -9.95 -17.98 -2.72
CA ASP A 142 -10.33 -16.57 -2.88
C ASP A 142 -9.32 -15.83 -3.76
N PHE A 143 -9.82 -14.87 -4.52
CA PHE A 143 -9.02 -13.86 -5.20
C PHE A 143 -9.04 -12.58 -4.36
N ILE A 144 -7.85 -12.04 -4.05
CA ILE A 144 -7.70 -10.81 -3.28
C ILE A 144 -7.14 -9.69 -4.17
N GLY A 145 -7.79 -8.54 -4.17
CA GLY A 145 -7.30 -7.32 -4.81
C GLY A 145 -6.66 -6.40 -3.78
N VAL A 146 -5.37 -6.08 -3.96
CA VAL A 146 -4.61 -5.15 -3.10
C VAL A 146 -3.76 -4.21 -3.96
N GLY A 147 -3.37 -3.06 -3.41
CA GLY A 147 -2.46 -2.14 -4.09
C GLY A 147 -1.06 -2.72 -4.28
N CYS A 148 -0.39 -2.43 -5.40
CA CYS A 148 0.93 -2.97 -5.73
C CYS A 148 2.01 -2.70 -4.67
N LYS A 149 1.98 -1.53 -4.01
CA LYS A 149 2.91 -1.17 -2.92
C LYS A 149 2.82 -2.10 -1.69
N HIS A 150 1.75 -2.87 -1.54
CA HIS A 150 1.62 -3.85 -0.46
C HIS A 150 2.28 -5.19 -0.77
N LEU A 151 2.58 -5.49 -2.03
CA LEU A 151 2.98 -6.84 -2.46
C LEU A 151 4.46 -7.13 -2.24
N TYR A 152 5.33 -6.19 -2.62
CA TYR A 152 6.76 -6.41 -2.76
C TYR A 152 7.58 -5.85 -1.59
N GLY A 153 8.83 -6.33 -1.47
CA GLY A 153 9.77 -5.95 -0.40
C GLY A 153 9.71 -6.87 0.82
N LYS A 154 10.69 -6.71 1.72
CA LYS A 154 10.85 -7.47 2.98
C LYS A 154 9.61 -7.46 3.89
N LYS A 155 8.85 -6.37 3.88
CA LYS A 155 7.61 -6.21 4.65
C LYS A 155 6.36 -6.38 3.78
N GLY A 156 6.50 -6.75 2.51
CA GLY A 156 5.41 -6.97 1.57
C GLY A 156 4.70 -8.31 1.77
N ILE A 157 3.44 -8.39 1.35
CA ILE A 157 2.59 -9.58 1.50
C ILE A 157 3.23 -10.85 0.93
N ILE A 158 3.91 -10.75 -0.22
CA ILE A 158 4.58 -11.90 -0.85
C ILE A 158 5.67 -12.47 0.07
N GLN A 159 6.48 -11.59 0.67
CA GLN A 159 7.53 -12.04 1.58
C GLN A 159 6.94 -12.59 2.88
N LEU A 160 5.93 -11.93 3.44
CA LEU A 160 5.27 -12.40 4.66
C LEU A 160 4.65 -13.80 4.49
N LEU A 161 4.03 -14.08 3.34
CA LEU A 161 3.51 -15.42 3.02
C LEU A 161 4.64 -16.45 2.91
N LYS A 162 5.76 -16.11 2.26
CA LYS A 162 6.92 -17.00 2.16
C LYS A 162 7.52 -17.30 3.53
N ASP A 163 7.61 -16.30 4.39
CA ASP A 163 8.12 -16.43 5.76
C ASP A 163 7.22 -17.34 6.61
N ASP A 164 5.90 -17.31 6.37
CA ASP A 164 4.92 -18.23 6.98
C ASP A 164 4.93 -19.65 6.36
N GLY A 165 5.79 -19.89 5.37
CA GLY A 165 5.99 -21.21 4.76
C GLY A 165 5.09 -21.52 3.55
N TYR A 166 4.36 -20.53 3.02
CA TYR A 166 3.57 -20.71 1.80
C TYR A 166 4.46 -20.71 0.54
N LEU A 167 4.10 -21.56 -0.42
CA LEU A 167 4.62 -21.46 -1.78
C LEU A 167 3.91 -20.29 -2.48
N VAL A 168 4.68 -19.29 -2.90
CA VAL A 168 4.18 -18.13 -3.62
C VAL A 168 4.83 -18.05 -5.00
N GLU A 169 4.02 -18.13 -6.05
CA GLU A 169 4.46 -18.04 -7.45
C GLU A 169 3.95 -16.74 -8.07
N CYS A 170 4.87 -15.97 -8.67
CA CYS A 170 4.52 -14.77 -9.42
C CYS A 170 4.28 -15.16 -10.89
N MET A 171 3.03 -15.03 -11.33
CA MET A 171 2.65 -15.29 -12.72
C MET A 171 3.11 -14.12 -13.60
N LYS A 172 3.72 -14.45 -14.75
CA LYS A 172 4.19 -13.48 -15.77
C LYS A 172 3.18 -13.34 -16.89
#